data_AF-A0A2Z6GFA8-F1
#
_entry.id   AF-A0A2Z6GFA8-F1
#
_cell.length_a   1.000
_cell.length_b   1.000
_cell.length_c   1.000
_cell.angle_alpha   90.00
_cell.angle_beta   90.00
_cell.angle_gamma   90.00
#
_symmetry.space_group_name_H-M   'P 1'
#
loop_
_entity.id
_entity.type
_entity.pdbx_description
1 polymer ?
#
loop_
_entity_poly.entity_id
_entity_poly.type
_entity_poly.pdbx_seq_one_letter_code
_entity_poly.pdbx_strand_id
1 'polypeptide(L)'
;MYSHEFLLKDTHEIELEMERHCIGLGLDCSDQNQIRLFAHDVLQNIVQLKEAASHGDLSARAKVELFGMAVMMHDANTKAYGTNYLSKINALSKRQSAWVAIAKAVWSELESRDLYK
;
A
#
# COMPACT_ATOMS: atom_id res chain seq x y z
N MET A 1 25.58 13.46 6.80
CA MET A 1 25.42 12.32 5.86
C MET A 1 24.92 11.13 6.66
N TYR A 2 23.62 11.08 6.94
CA TYR A 2 22.93 10.05 7.75
C TYR A 2 21.53 9.71 7.19
N SER A 3 21.19 10.21 6.00
CA SER A 3 19.82 10.20 5.48
C SER A 3 19.39 8.85 4.90
N HIS A 4 20.32 8.10 4.28
CA HIS A 4 19.95 6.88 3.57
C HIS A 4 19.63 5.68 4.48
N GLU A 5 20.40 5.48 5.56
CA GLU A 5 20.13 4.39 6.52
C GLU A 5 18.87 4.62 7.36
N PHE A 6 18.59 5.87 7.72
CA PHE A 6 17.36 6.23 8.44
C PHE A 6 16.12 5.97 7.58
N LEU A 7 16.15 6.42 6.32
CA LEU A 7 15.08 6.14 5.35
C LEU A 7 14.86 4.63 5.13
N LEU A 8 15.92 3.82 5.05
CA LEU A 8 15.81 2.37 4.88
C LEU A 8 15.24 1.66 6.11
N LYS A 9 15.61 2.09 7.31
CA LYS A 9 15.08 1.53 8.57
C LYS A 9 13.60 1.86 8.74
N ASP A 10 13.20 3.09 8.44
CA ASP A 10 11.80 3.51 8.50
C ASP A 10 10.94 2.78 7.46
N THR A 11 11.49 2.53 6.26
CA THR A 11 10.80 1.77 5.21
C THR A 11 10.53 0.33 5.66
N HIS A 12 11.47 -0.30 6.37
CA HIS A 12 11.29 -1.67 6.87
C HIS A 12 10.20 -1.77 7.95
N GLU A 13 10.15 -0.81 8.89
CA GLU A 13 9.09 -0.78 9.91
C GLU A 13 7.71 -0.56 9.27
N ILE A 14 7.60 0.28 8.24
CA ILE A 14 6.36 0.44 7.48
C ILE A 14 5.98 -0.86 6.78
N GLU A 15 6.93 -1.56 6.14
CA GLU A 15 6.67 -2.86 5.52
C GLU A 15 6.13 -3.88 6.53
N LEU A 16 6.74 -3.99 7.71
CA LEU A 16 6.27 -4.87 8.79
C LEU A 16 4.87 -4.49 9.28
N GLU A 17 4.59 -3.20 9.42
CA GLU A 17 3.28 -2.74 9.84
C GLU A 17 2.21 -3.03 8.77
N MET A 18 2.55 -2.87 7.49
CA MET A 18 1.68 -3.29 6.39
C MET A 18 1.39 -4.80 6.44
N GLU A 19 2.38 -5.64 6.70
CA GLU A 19 2.19 -7.09 6.86
C GLU A 19 1.24 -7.42 8.02
N ARG A 20 1.37 -6.74 9.16
CA ARG A 20 0.46 -6.91 10.31
C ARG A 20 -0.98 -6.56 9.96
N HIS A 21 -1.18 -5.47 9.22
CA HIS A 21 -2.50 -5.07 8.75
C HIS A 21 -3.10 -6.09 7.79
N CYS A 22 -2.30 -6.66 6.90
CA CYS A 22 -2.76 -7.72 6.00
C CYS A 22 -3.21 -8.95 6.78
N ILE A 23 -2.42 -9.38 7.78
CA ILE A 23 -2.77 -10.49 8.67
C ILE A 23 -4.08 -10.16 9.42
N GLY A 24 -4.20 -8.96 10.00
CA GLY A 24 -5.40 -8.53 10.73
C GLY A 24 -6.67 -8.48 9.87
N LEU A 25 -6.52 -8.21 8.57
CA LEU A 25 -7.60 -8.21 7.60
C LEU A 25 -7.89 -9.59 6.99
N GLY A 26 -7.07 -10.61 7.28
CA GLY A 26 -7.11 -11.89 6.58
C GLY A 26 -6.80 -11.77 5.09
N LEU A 27 -6.04 -10.75 4.71
CA LEU A 27 -5.70 -10.42 3.33
C LEU A 27 -4.44 -11.19 2.91
N ASP A 28 -4.60 -12.17 2.01
CA ASP A 28 -3.46 -12.89 1.43
C ASP A 28 -2.79 -12.05 0.33
N CYS A 29 -1.61 -11.50 0.61
CA CYS A 29 -0.86 -10.68 -0.34
C CYS A 29 -0.29 -11.45 -1.54
N SER A 30 -0.32 -12.78 -1.51
CA SER A 30 0.02 -13.62 -2.66
C SER A 30 -1.18 -13.88 -3.57
N ASP A 31 -2.41 -13.72 -3.07
CA ASP A 31 -3.65 -13.81 -3.85
C ASP A 31 -3.94 -12.48 -4.57
N GLN A 32 -3.64 -12.45 -5.86
CA GLN A 32 -3.85 -11.27 -6.70
C GLN A 32 -5.32 -10.83 -6.76
N ASN A 33 -6.28 -11.76 -6.62
CA ASN A 33 -7.69 -11.41 -6.64
C ASN A 33 -8.08 -10.66 -5.36
N GLN A 34 -7.63 -11.14 -4.20
CA GLN A 34 -7.88 -10.47 -2.92
C GLN A 34 -7.25 -9.08 -2.88
N ILE A 35 -6.01 -8.95 -3.34
CA ILE A 35 -5.29 -7.66 -3.34
C ILE A 35 -5.92 -6.67 -4.32
N ARG A 36 -6.41 -7.12 -5.48
CA ARG A 36 -7.18 -6.27 -6.40
C ARG A 36 -8.51 -5.84 -5.78
N LEU A 37 -9.24 -6.74 -5.13
CA LEU A 37 -10.49 -6.41 -4.46
C LEU A 37 -10.27 -5.42 -3.30
N PHE A 38 -9.19 -5.58 -2.54
CA PHE A 38 -8.77 -4.62 -1.54
C PHE A 38 -8.53 -3.24 -2.15
N ALA A 39 -7.73 -3.14 -3.22
CA ALA A 39 -7.42 -1.88 -3.89
C ALA A 39 -8.70 -1.21 -4.42
N HIS A 40 -9.57 -1.99 -5.06
CA HIS A 40 -10.85 -1.52 -5.56
C HIS A 40 -11.75 -0.99 -4.45
N ASP A 41 -11.94 -1.76 -3.37
CA ASP A 41 -12.79 -1.40 -2.23
C ASP A 41 -12.31 -0.11 -1.57
N VAL A 42 -11.01 -0.03 -1.28
CA VAL A 42 -10.40 1.16 -0.67
C VAL A 42 -10.59 2.38 -1.56
N LEU A 43 -10.26 2.30 -2.85
CA LEU A 43 -10.35 3.46 -3.75
C LEU A 43 -11.80 3.84 -4.06
N GLN A 44 -12.73 2.89 -4.03
CA GLN A 44 -14.15 3.16 -4.23
C GLN A 44 -14.81 3.78 -2.98
N ASN A 45 -14.42 3.32 -1.79
CA ASN A 45 -15.16 3.57 -0.55
C ASN A 45 -14.34 4.34 0.50
N ILE A 46 -13.24 5.03 0.12
CA ILE A 46 -12.31 5.64 1.09
C ILE A 46 -12.99 6.60 2.08
N VAL A 47 -14.04 7.31 1.66
CA VAL A 47 -14.78 8.26 2.51
C VAL A 47 -15.58 7.49 3.57
N GLN A 48 -16.32 6.48 3.14
CA GLN A 48 -17.14 5.62 4.01
C GLN A 48 -16.26 4.81 4.96
N LEU A 49 -15.11 4.32 4.48
CA LEU A 49 -14.13 3.61 5.31
C LEU A 49 -13.56 4.52 6.41
N LYS A 50 -13.27 5.79 6.11
CA LYS A 50 -12.83 6.76 7.12
C LYS A 50 -13.91 7.04 8.17
N GLU A 51 -15.16 7.19 7.74
CA GLU A 51 -16.29 7.38 8.65
C GLU A 51 -16.48 6.16 9.56
N ALA A 52 -16.51 4.95 9.00
CA ALA A 52 -16.59 3.71 9.77
C ALA A 52 -15.42 3.56 10.76
N ALA A 53 -14.20 3.89 10.33
CA ALA A 53 -13.01 3.88 11.19
C ALA A 53 -13.12 4.86 12.37
N SER A 54 -13.75 6.04 12.15
CA SER A 54 -14.02 7.00 13.23
C SER A 54 -15.10 6.52 14.20
N HIS A 55 -16.01 5.65 13.76
CA HIS A 55 -17.01 4.99 14.58
C HIS A 55 -16.52 3.69 15.24
N GLY A 56 -15.23 3.37 15.12
CA GLY A 56 -14.61 2.24 15.81
C GLY A 56 -14.55 0.93 15.03
N ASP A 57 -14.90 0.93 13.74
CA ASP A 57 -14.69 -0.23 12.88
C ASP A 57 -13.18 -0.45 12.66
N LEU A 58 -12.66 -1.52 13.27
CA LEU A 58 -11.25 -1.88 13.22
C LEU A 58 -10.81 -2.36 11.83
N SER A 59 -11.69 -3.00 11.07
CA SER A 59 -11.40 -3.46 9.70
C SER A 59 -11.31 -2.26 8.76
N ALA A 60 -12.26 -1.33 8.87
CA ALA A 60 -12.23 -0.09 8.11
C ALA A 60 -10.98 0.74 8.44
N ARG A 61 -10.62 0.83 9.73
CA ARG A 61 -9.38 1.50 10.17
C ARG A 61 -8.14 0.85 9.54
N ALA A 62 -8.02 -0.48 9.62
CA ALA A 62 -6.88 -1.18 9.07
C ALA A 62 -6.76 -0.99 7.54
N LYS A 63 -7.88 -0.96 6.80
CA LYS A 63 -7.87 -0.66 5.37
C LYS A 63 -7.38 0.77 5.06
N VAL A 64 -7.84 1.75 5.84
CA VAL A 64 -7.44 3.16 5.69
C VAL A 64 -5.95 3.33 6.00
N GLU A 65 -5.47 2.71 7.08
CA GLU A 65 -4.06 2.75 7.48
C GLU A 65 -3.17 2.07 6.45
N LEU A 66 -3.57 0.89 5.95
CA LEU A 66 -2.85 0.16 4.91
C LEU A 66 -2.74 0.96 3.61
N PHE A 67 -3.82 1.64 3.22
CA PHE A 67 -3.81 2.56 2.08
C PHE A 67 -2.90 3.77 2.32
N GLY A 68 -2.98 4.38 3.51
CA GLY A 68 -2.12 5.50 3.89
C GLY A 68 -0.64 5.15 3.83
N MET A 69 -0.25 4.00 4.39
CA MET A 69 1.11 3.47 4.30
C MET A 69 1.55 3.26 2.85
N ALA A 70 0.66 2.70 2.02
CA ALA A 70 0.98 2.49 0.61
C ALA A 70 1.24 3.82 -0.14
N VAL A 71 0.45 4.86 0.13
CA VAL A 71 0.65 6.21 -0.43
C VAL A 71 1.95 6.84 0.06
N MET A 72 2.27 6.72 1.35
CA MET A 72 3.52 7.23 1.91
C MET A 72 4.75 6.55 1.31
N MET A 73 4.73 5.22 1.22
CA MET A 73 5.81 4.47 0.58
C MET A 73 5.95 4.80 -0.90
N HIS A 74 4.84 5.08 -1.60
CA HIS A 74 4.91 5.50 -2.98
C HIS A 74 5.56 6.88 -3.14
N ASP A 75 5.18 7.86 -2.34
CA ASP A 75 5.77 9.19 -2.36
C ASP A 75 7.28 9.13 -2.04
N ALA A 76 7.66 8.36 -1.01
CA ALA A 76 9.05 8.15 -0.64
C ALA A 76 9.87 7.52 -1.78
N ASN A 77 9.37 6.45 -2.40
CA ASN A 77 10.06 5.77 -3.50
C ASN A 77 10.11 6.60 -4.77
N THR A 78 9.06 7.37 -5.08
CA THR A 78 9.06 8.31 -6.21
C THR A 78 10.12 9.39 -6.04
N LYS A 79 10.28 9.93 -4.81
CA LYS A 79 11.34 10.90 -4.49
C LYS A 79 12.75 10.29 -4.60
N ALA A 80 12.93 9.05 -4.17
CA ALA A 80 14.23 8.38 -4.16
C ALA A 80 14.67 7.85 -5.53
N TYR A 81 13.74 7.31 -6.32
CA TYR A 81 14.04 6.52 -7.51
C TYR A 81 13.36 7.01 -8.80
N GLY A 82 12.54 8.07 -8.70
CA GLY A 82 11.77 8.64 -9.80
C GLY A 82 10.40 7.98 -10.00
N THR A 83 9.55 8.59 -10.83
CA THR A 83 8.17 8.13 -11.09
C THR A 83 8.08 6.74 -11.72
N ASN A 84 9.16 6.25 -12.33
CA ASN A 84 9.22 4.91 -12.93
C ASN A 84 9.69 3.81 -11.94
N TYR A 85 9.82 4.10 -10.65
CA TYR A 85 10.36 3.13 -9.69
C TYR A 85 9.53 1.83 -9.62
N LEU A 86 8.23 1.88 -9.91
CA LEU A 86 7.36 0.70 -9.94
C LEU A 86 7.85 -0.36 -10.94
N SER A 87 8.46 0.05 -12.05
CA SER A 87 9.10 -0.88 -13.01
C SER A 87 10.30 -1.63 -12.42
N LYS A 88 10.91 -1.07 -11.36
CA LYS A 88 12.09 -1.59 -10.65
C LYS A 88 11.73 -2.19 -9.29
N ILE A 89 10.46 -2.11 -8.86
CA ILE A 89 10.05 -2.49 -7.50
C ILE A 89 10.26 -3.97 -7.20
N ASN A 90 10.19 -4.83 -8.22
CA ASN A 90 10.53 -6.25 -8.10
C ASN A 90 12.01 -6.49 -7.79
N ALA A 91 12.90 -5.60 -8.24
CA ALA A 91 14.32 -5.67 -7.95
C ALA A 91 14.68 -5.00 -6.61
N LEU A 92 13.86 -4.04 -6.17
CA LEU A 92 14.02 -3.35 -4.88
C LEU A 92 13.47 -4.17 -3.70
N SER A 93 12.48 -5.05 -3.94
CA SER A 93 11.94 -5.95 -2.92
C SER A 93 12.75 -7.26 -2.87
N LYS A 94 13.52 -7.44 -1.80
CA LYS A 94 14.03 -8.77 -1.45
C LYS A 94 12.89 -9.55 -0.77
N ARG A 95 12.26 -10.46 -1.54
CA ARG A 95 11.09 -11.31 -1.20
C ARG A 95 9.78 -10.55 -1.04
N GLN A 96 8.91 -10.68 -2.05
CA GLN A 96 7.43 -10.71 -1.95
C GLN A 96 6.80 -9.93 -0.78
N SER A 97 7.20 -8.67 -0.57
CA SER A 97 6.69 -7.90 0.57
C SER A 97 5.24 -7.49 0.31
N ALA A 98 4.41 -7.56 1.34
CA ALA A 98 2.99 -7.16 1.28
C ALA A 98 2.84 -5.77 0.65
N TRP A 99 3.77 -4.86 0.97
CA TRP A 99 3.92 -3.56 0.35
C TRP A 99 3.88 -3.62 -1.19
N VAL A 100 4.70 -4.44 -1.84
CA VAL A 100 4.79 -4.46 -3.31
C VAL A 100 3.49 -4.96 -3.95
N ALA A 101 2.84 -5.95 -3.34
CA ALA A 101 1.56 -6.44 -3.83
C ALA A 101 0.49 -5.33 -3.77
N ILE A 102 0.40 -4.65 -2.63
CA ILE A 102 -0.56 -3.56 -2.40
C ILE A 102 -0.27 -2.37 -3.32
N ALA A 103 1.00 -1.94 -3.41
CA ALA A 103 1.44 -0.86 -4.28
C ALA A 103 1.07 -1.12 -5.74
N LYS A 104 1.30 -2.33 -6.25
CA LYS A 104 0.94 -2.64 -7.63
C LYS A 104 -0.56 -2.56 -7.87
N ALA A 105 -1.36 -3.11 -6.96
CA ALA A 105 -2.81 -3.15 -7.15
C ALA A 105 -3.47 -1.78 -7.02
N VAL A 106 -3.08 -0.98 -6.02
CA VAL A 106 -3.60 0.38 -5.86
C VAL A 106 -3.27 1.24 -7.07
N TRP A 107 -2.05 1.15 -7.61
CA TRP A 107 -1.65 1.96 -8.76
C TRP A 107 -2.26 1.47 -10.06
N SER A 108 -2.36 0.15 -10.24
CA SER A 108 -3.08 -0.42 -11.39
C SER A 108 -4.56 0.00 -11.38
N GLU A 109 -5.21 0.07 -10.22
CA GLU A 109 -6.61 0.51 -10.10
C GLU A 109 -6.73 2.01 -10.39
N LEU A 110 -5.83 2.85 -9.86
CA LEU A 110 -5.78 4.29 -10.15
C LEU A 110 -5.57 4.56 -11.64
N GLU A 111 -4.59 3.89 -12.26
CA GLU A 111 -4.34 3.99 -13.71
C GLU A 111 -5.58 3.58 -14.50
N SER A 112 -6.27 2.50 -14.12
CA SER A 112 -7.51 2.10 -14.78
C SER A 112 -8.58 3.20 -14.69
N ARG A 113 -8.71 3.85 -13.53
CA ARG A 113 -9.70 4.91 -13.32
C ARG A 113 -9.38 6.17 -14.12
N ASP A 114 -8.11 6.49 -14.29
CA ASP A 114 -7.68 7.63 -15.11
C ASP A 114 -7.77 7.35 -16.62
N LEU A 115 -7.70 6.08 -17.05
CA LEU A 115 -7.96 5.68 -18.44
C LEU A 115 -9.45 5.79 -18.85
N TYR A 116 -10.36 5.83 -17.87
CA TYR A 116 -11.81 5.93 -18.09
C TYR A 116 -12.41 7.28 -17.67
N LYS A 117 -11.57 8.30 -17.40
CA LYS A 117 -11.97 9.70 -17.23
C LYS A 117 -11.80 10.49 -18.52
#